data_AF-A0AAJ2PX77-F1
#
_entry.id   AF-A0AAJ2PX77-F1
#
_cell.length_a   1.000
_cell.length_b   1.000
_cell.length_c   1.000
_cell.angle_alpha   90.00
_cell.angle_beta   90.00
_cell.angle_gamma   90.00
#
_symmetry.space_group_name_H-M   'P 1'
#
loop_
_entity.id
_entity.type
_entity.pdbx_description
1 polymer ?
#
loop_
_entity_poly.entity_id
_entity_poly.type
_entity_poly.pdbx_seq_one_letter_code
_entity_poly.pdbx_strand_id
1 'polypeptide(L)'
;MKNRDLLGAIALLAALVATASAEYELARAVGFGEFTAACVPAALDVYALRAFSVRRDVPAVVAALILTNALAHLVSSGLLPVGVLLVVAVSAIAPLVLWRVKALSAPESVPQVSPVAREPQAPAKPAESGTAREPAHSADPLLAAARAFADQIQRDTGKPPSLRQLQAHFRVGQVRAQRIRTQLAASA
;
A
#
# COMPACT_ATOMS: atom_id res chain seq x y z
N MET A 1 0.82 25.19 -19.74
CA MET A 1 1.25 23.98 -18.99
C MET A 1 0.66 22.66 -19.51
N LYS A 2 -0.35 22.66 -20.40
CA LYS A 2 -1.06 21.46 -20.89
C LYS A 2 -0.26 20.53 -21.83
N ASN A 3 0.78 21.03 -22.51
CA ASN A 3 1.49 20.27 -23.54
C ASN A 3 2.57 19.32 -22.98
N ARG A 4 3.14 19.61 -21.79
CA ARG A 4 4.15 18.74 -21.16
C ARG A 4 3.53 17.44 -20.68
N ASP A 5 2.30 17.50 -20.15
CA ASP A 5 1.54 16.31 -19.76
C ASP A 5 1.14 15.46 -20.97
N LEU A 6 0.86 16.08 -22.13
CA LEU A 6 0.54 15.36 -23.36
C LEU A 6 1.75 14.60 -23.91
N LEU A 7 2.91 15.25 -24.01
CA LEU A 7 4.14 14.59 -24.48
C LEU A 7 4.54 13.45 -23.54
N GLY A 8 4.42 13.65 -22.22
CA GLY A 8 4.65 12.60 -21.23
C GLY A 8 3.68 11.43 -21.36
N ALA A 9 2.39 11.69 -21.56
CA ALA A 9 1.39 10.65 -21.78
C ALA A 9 1.63 9.87 -23.08
N ILE A 10 1.99 10.55 -24.16
CA ILE A 10 2.33 9.90 -25.44
C ILE A 10 3.58 9.05 -25.29
N ALA A 11 4.63 9.56 -24.64
CA ALA A 11 5.84 8.79 -24.39
C ALA A 11 5.57 7.54 -23.54
N LEU A 12 4.73 7.67 -22.50
CA LEU A 12 4.32 6.54 -21.67
C LEU A 12 3.52 5.51 -22.47
N LEU A 13 2.56 5.96 -23.28
CA LEU A 13 1.75 5.07 -24.11
C LEU A 13 2.61 4.35 -25.16
N ALA A 14 3.55 5.05 -25.79
CA ALA A 14 4.50 4.45 -26.72
C ALA A 14 5.38 3.40 -26.03
N ALA A 15 5.87 3.68 -24.82
CA ALA A 15 6.65 2.73 -24.04
C ALA A 15 5.83 1.48 -23.68
N LEU A 16 4.58 1.66 -23.23
CA LEU A 16 3.66 0.55 -22.91
C LEU A 16 3.35 -0.32 -24.12
N VAL A 17 3.11 0.29 -25.29
CA VAL A 17 2.84 -0.47 -26.53
C VAL A 17 4.09 -1.26 -26.95
N ALA A 18 5.28 -0.65 -26.85
CA ALA A 18 6.53 -1.32 -27.18
C ALA A 18 6.80 -2.52 -26.26
N THR A 19 6.63 -2.36 -24.94
CA THR A 19 6.80 -3.46 -23.98
C THR A 19 5.75 -4.55 -24.20
N ALA A 20 4.49 -4.16 -24.38
CA ALA A 20 3.40 -5.11 -24.59
C ALA A 20 3.59 -5.95 -25.86
N SER A 21 4.07 -5.35 -26.96
CA SER A 21 4.36 -6.07 -28.19
C SER A 21 5.46 -7.11 -28.00
N ALA A 22 6.54 -6.79 -27.28
CA ALA A 22 7.64 -7.71 -27.04
C ALA A 22 7.21 -8.90 -26.17
N GLU A 23 6.46 -8.63 -25.10
CA GLU A 23 5.93 -9.66 -24.20
C GLU A 23 4.88 -10.55 -24.87
N TYR A 24 4.05 -9.97 -25.75
CA TYR A 24 3.09 -10.72 -26.56
C TYR A 24 3.81 -11.72 -27.47
N GLU A 25 4.82 -11.27 -28.23
CA GLU A 25 5.59 -12.15 -29.12
C GLU A 25 6.35 -13.22 -28.32
N LEU A 26 6.89 -12.87 -27.14
CA LEU A 26 7.49 -13.85 -26.23
C LEU A 26 6.49 -14.93 -25.81
N ALA A 27 5.27 -14.54 -25.44
CA ALA A 27 4.20 -15.48 -25.08
C ALA A 27 3.77 -16.36 -26.26
N ARG A 28 3.68 -15.79 -27.47
CA ARG A 28 3.42 -16.54 -28.70
C ARG A 28 4.54 -17.55 -29.00
N ALA A 29 5.79 -17.16 -28.81
CA ALA A 29 6.95 -18.01 -29.02
C ALA A 29 6.97 -19.23 -28.09
N VAL A 30 6.48 -19.11 -26.85
CA VAL A 30 6.35 -20.25 -25.92
C VAL A 30 5.06 -21.06 -26.13
N GLY A 31 4.23 -20.73 -27.12
CA GLY A 31 3.08 -21.54 -27.54
C GLY A 31 1.71 -21.09 -27.02
N PHE A 32 1.59 -19.89 -26.44
CA PHE A 32 0.30 -19.39 -25.98
C PHE A 32 -0.59 -19.02 -27.17
N GLY A 33 -1.90 -19.27 -27.07
CA GLY A 33 -2.87 -18.76 -28.04
C GLY A 33 -2.91 -17.23 -28.06
N GLU A 34 -3.38 -16.63 -29.15
CA GLU A 34 -3.40 -15.16 -29.35
C GLU A 34 -4.05 -14.41 -28.19
N PHE A 35 -5.24 -14.80 -27.76
CA PHE A 35 -5.90 -14.16 -26.61
C PHE A 35 -5.13 -14.32 -25.31
N THR A 36 -4.58 -15.51 -25.03
CA THR A 36 -3.84 -15.79 -23.79
C THR A 36 -2.48 -15.07 -23.79
N ALA A 37 -1.85 -14.92 -24.95
CA ALA A 37 -0.60 -14.19 -25.10
C ALA A 37 -0.78 -12.72 -24.77
N ALA A 38 -1.91 -12.10 -25.16
CA ALA A 38 -2.24 -10.72 -24.79
C ALA A 38 -2.48 -10.52 -23.28
N CYS A 39 -2.86 -11.58 -22.56
CA CYS A 39 -3.03 -11.50 -21.10
C CYS A 39 -1.69 -11.33 -20.35
N VAL A 40 -0.56 -11.77 -20.93
CA VAL A 40 0.77 -11.67 -20.29
C VAL A 40 1.17 -10.20 -20.07
N PRO A 41 1.23 -9.35 -21.11
CA PRO A 41 1.54 -7.94 -20.91
C PRO A 41 0.48 -7.19 -20.11
N ALA A 42 -0.80 -7.51 -20.32
CA ALA A 42 -1.87 -6.89 -19.54
C ALA A 42 -1.69 -7.15 -18.03
N ALA A 43 -1.29 -8.37 -17.64
CA ALA A 43 -1.03 -8.70 -16.24
C ALA A 43 0.16 -7.91 -15.68
N LEU A 44 1.28 -7.85 -16.41
CA LEU A 44 2.46 -7.10 -15.98
C LEU A 44 2.20 -5.60 -15.86
N ASP A 45 1.48 -5.01 -16.80
CA ASP A 45 1.10 -3.60 -16.76
C ASP A 45 0.22 -3.27 -15.55
N VAL A 46 -0.79 -4.10 -15.26
CA VAL A 46 -1.65 -3.93 -14.08
C VAL A 46 -0.84 -4.03 -12.79
N TYR A 47 0.11 -4.97 -12.73
CA TYR A 47 1.02 -5.08 -11.59
C TYR A 47 1.91 -3.85 -11.45
N ALA A 48 2.48 -3.34 -12.55
CA ALA A 48 3.31 -2.14 -12.57
C ALA A 48 2.53 -0.91 -12.09
N LEU A 49 1.36 -0.67 -12.67
CA LEU A 49 0.47 0.42 -12.27
C LEU A 49 0.12 0.33 -10.79
N ARG A 50 -0.22 -0.88 -10.30
CA ARG A 50 -0.53 -1.09 -8.88
C ARG A 50 0.68 -0.81 -7.99
N ALA A 51 1.83 -1.39 -8.31
CA ALA A 51 3.07 -1.27 -7.53
C ALA A 51 3.54 0.20 -7.46
N PHE A 52 3.51 0.92 -8.58
CA PHE A 52 3.84 2.35 -8.61
C PHE A 52 2.83 3.19 -7.83
N SER A 53 1.53 2.89 -7.94
CA SER A 53 0.48 3.64 -7.23
C SER A 53 0.59 3.52 -5.71
N VAL A 54 0.95 2.34 -5.21
CA VAL A 54 1.14 2.12 -3.76
C VAL A 54 2.59 2.32 -3.30
N ARG A 55 3.50 2.66 -4.24
CA ARG A 55 4.95 2.82 -4.03
C ARG A 55 5.61 1.64 -3.30
N ARG A 56 5.07 0.43 -3.48
CA ARG A 56 5.58 -0.81 -2.89
C ARG A 56 5.83 -1.81 -3.99
N ASP A 57 6.89 -2.61 -3.85
CA ASP A 57 7.27 -3.64 -4.84
C ASP A 57 7.76 -3.07 -6.19
N VAL A 58 8.09 -1.77 -6.22
CA VAL A 58 8.71 -1.06 -7.34
C VAL A 58 9.95 -1.76 -7.92
N PRO A 59 10.95 -2.19 -7.12
CA PRO A 59 12.13 -2.84 -7.70
C PRO A 59 11.79 -4.19 -8.35
N ALA A 60 10.85 -4.94 -7.77
CA ALA A 60 10.45 -6.23 -8.31
C ALA A 60 9.73 -6.08 -9.66
N VAL A 61 8.82 -5.10 -9.78
CA VAL A 61 8.12 -4.88 -11.05
C VAL A 61 9.05 -4.33 -12.12
N VAL A 62 9.97 -3.43 -11.78
CA VAL A 62 10.98 -2.92 -12.73
C VAL A 62 11.87 -4.05 -13.23
N ALA A 63 12.32 -4.95 -12.34
CA ALA A 63 13.09 -6.12 -12.74
C ALA A 63 12.29 -7.04 -13.66
N ALA A 64 11.00 -7.28 -13.37
CA ALA A 64 10.14 -8.10 -14.21
C ALA A 64 9.98 -7.51 -15.63
N LEU A 65 9.74 -6.20 -15.74
CA LEU A 65 9.63 -5.51 -17.03
C LEU A 65 10.94 -5.57 -17.83
N ILE A 66 12.10 -5.34 -17.18
CA ILE A 66 13.41 -5.44 -17.84
C ILE A 66 13.67 -6.86 -18.32
N LEU A 67 13.44 -7.86 -17.46
CA LEU A 67 13.72 -9.27 -17.76
C LEU A 67 12.85 -9.79 -18.91
N THR A 68 11.56 -9.51 -18.88
CA THR A 68 10.63 -9.98 -19.93
C THR A 68 10.93 -9.34 -21.28
N ASN A 69 11.26 -8.05 -21.29
CA ASN A 69 11.67 -7.36 -22.51
C ASN A 69 13.02 -7.88 -23.05
N ALA A 70 14.00 -8.10 -22.17
CA ALA A 70 15.27 -8.74 -22.55
C ALA A 70 15.07 -10.16 -23.10
N LEU A 71 14.23 -10.98 -22.45
CA LEU A 71 13.90 -12.33 -22.91
C LEU A 71 13.23 -12.30 -24.29
N ALA A 72 12.29 -11.40 -24.51
CA ALA A 72 11.64 -11.23 -25.82
C ALA A 72 12.67 -10.94 -26.92
N HIS A 73 13.61 -10.02 -26.67
CA HIS A 73 14.69 -9.73 -27.62
C HIS A 73 15.67 -10.89 -27.81
N LEU A 74 16.01 -11.63 -26.75
CA LEU A 74 16.90 -12.79 -26.84
C LEU A 74 16.28 -13.94 -27.64
N VAL A 75 14.97 -14.17 -27.46
CA VAL A 75 14.21 -15.17 -28.24
C VAL A 75 14.08 -14.72 -29.69
N SER A 76 13.68 -13.47 -29.93
CA SER A 76 13.50 -12.94 -31.28
C SER A 76 14.81 -12.88 -32.09
N SER A 77 15.95 -12.69 -31.43
CA SER A 77 17.29 -12.69 -32.07
C SER A 77 17.87 -14.11 -32.23
N GLY A 78 17.18 -15.14 -31.76
CA GLY A 78 17.65 -16.53 -31.79
C GLY A 78 18.79 -16.85 -30.82
N LEU A 79 19.13 -15.92 -29.92
CA LEU A 79 20.18 -16.09 -28.91
C LEU A 79 19.70 -16.95 -27.72
N LEU A 80 18.39 -17.07 -27.51
CA LEU A 80 17.81 -17.94 -26.50
C LEU A 80 16.80 -18.91 -27.14
N PRO A 81 17.06 -20.23 -27.10
CA PRO A 81 16.12 -21.22 -27.62
C PRO A 81 14.89 -21.34 -26.72
N VAL A 82 13.73 -21.56 -27.33
CA VAL A 82 12.48 -21.84 -26.61
C VAL A 82 12.54 -23.26 -26.05
N GLY A 83 12.94 -23.36 -24.78
CA GLY A 83 12.99 -24.62 -24.03
C GLY A 83 12.01 -24.65 -22.86
N VAL A 84 11.93 -25.81 -22.19
CA VAL A 84 11.02 -26.04 -21.05
C VAL A 84 11.14 -24.96 -19.97
N LEU A 85 12.37 -24.54 -19.64
CA LEU A 85 12.59 -23.50 -18.62
C LEU A 85 11.95 -22.17 -19.01
N LEU A 86 12.04 -21.76 -20.27
CA LEU A 86 11.44 -20.52 -20.74
C LEU A 86 9.91 -20.61 -20.72
N VAL A 87 9.35 -21.73 -21.17
CA VAL A 87 7.90 -21.99 -21.13
C VAL A 87 7.38 -21.90 -19.70
N VAL A 88 8.06 -22.55 -18.75
CA VAL A 88 7.71 -22.48 -17.32
C VAL A 88 7.83 -21.06 -16.79
N ALA A 89 8.92 -20.35 -17.12
CA ALA A 89 9.14 -18.98 -16.66
C ALA A 89 8.04 -18.02 -17.15
N VAL A 90 7.71 -18.06 -18.45
CA VAL A 90 6.65 -17.22 -19.03
C VAL A 90 5.28 -17.60 -18.47
N SER A 91 5.00 -18.91 -18.33
CA SER A 91 3.74 -19.38 -17.74
C SER A 91 3.58 -18.99 -16.27
N ALA A 92 4.69 -18.84 -15.53
CA ALA A 92 4.67 -18.42 -14.13
C ALA A 92 4.37 -16.92 -13.96
N ILE A 93 4.47 -16.09 -15.00
CA ILE A 93 4.22 -14.63 -14.91
C ILE A 93 2.81 -14.36 -14.37
N ALA A 94 1.79 -14.97 -14.96
CA ALA A 94 0.40 -14.76 -14.57
C ALA A 94 0.11 -15.10 -13.08
N PRO A 95 0.44 -16.30 -12.57
CA PRO A 95 0.22 -16.62 -11.16
C PRO A 95 1.08 -15.79 -10.20
N LEU A 96 2.32 -15.44 -10.57
CA LEU A 96 3.17 -14.57 -9.75
C LEU A 96 2.60 -13.16 -9.65
N VAL A 97 2.17 -12.58 -10.78
CA VAL A 97 1.50 -11.28 -10.82
C VAL A 97 0.25 -11.30 -9.95
N LEU A 98 -0.61 -12.31 -10.08
CA LEU A 98 -1.82 -12.43 -9.28
C LEU A 98 -1.51 -12.48 -7.77
N TRP A 99 -0.52 -13.29 -7.39
CA TRP A 99 -0.06 -13.38 -6.00
C TRP A 99 0.47 -12.05 -5.48
N ARG A 100 1.33 -11.38 -6.25
CA ARG A 100 1.92 -10.08 -5.89
C ARG A 100 0.86 -8.98 -5.77
N VAL A 101 -0.07 -8.88 -6.72
CA VAL A 101 -1.17 -7.90 -6.67
C VAL A 101 -2.07 -8.13 -5.45
N LYS A 102 -2.37 -9.39 -5.12
CA LYS A 102 -3.10 -9.74 -3.90
C LYS A 102 -2.33 -9.36 -2.64
N ALA A 103 -1.02 -9.64 -2.59
CA ALA A 103 -0.16 -9.24 -1.47
C ALA A 103 -0.11 -7.71 -1.33
N LEU A 104 -0.03 -6.97 -2.45
CA LEU A 104 -0.14 -5.50 -2.52
C LEU A 104 -1.47 -4.93 -2.04
N SER A 105 -2.51 -5.76 -1.96
CA SER A 105 -3.84 -5.35 -1.49
C SER A 105 -4.08 -5.66 -0.02
N ALA A 106 -3.22 -6.45 0.62
CA ALA A 106 -3.29 -6.70 2.05
C ALA A 106 -2.86 -5.44 2.83
N PRO A 107 -3.61 -5.04 3.88
CA PRO A 107 -3.21 -3.94 4.74
C PRO A 107 -1.84 -4.22 5.35
N GLU A 108 -1.02 -3.19 5.50
CA GLU A 108 0.28 -3.30 6.13
C GLU A 108 0.10 -3.87 7.53
N SER A 109 0.62 -5.08 7.75
CA SER A 109 0.65 -5.71 9.05
C SER A 109 1.52 -4.82 9.94
N VAL A 110 0.88 -3.95 10.73
CA VAL A 110 1.56 -3.30 11.85
C VAL A 110 2.13 -4.44 12.68
N PRO A 111 3.44 -4.45 13.00
CA PRO A 111 4.00 -5.45 13.88
C PRO A 111 3.15 -5.47 15.15
N GLN A 112 2.37 -6.54 15.36
CA GLN A 112 1.77 -6.76 16.65
C GLN A 112 2.96 -6.97 17.58
N VAL A 113 3.22 -5.97 18.42
CA VAL A 113 4.02 -6.16 19.62
C VAL A 113 3.27 -7.23 20.39
N SER A 114 3.72 -8.48 20.28
CA SER A 114 3.24 -9.57 21.12
C SER A 114 3.28 -9.06 22.56
N PRO A 115 2.19 -9.13 23.34
CA PRO A 115 2.26 -8.86 24.76
C PRO A 115 3.29 -9.84 25.29
N VAL A 116 4.42 -9.35 25.79
CA VAL A 116 5.34 -10.14 26.59
C VAL A 116 4.48 -10.86 27.62
N ALA A 117 4.42 -12.19 27.52
CA ALA A 117 3.76 -13.01 28.50
C ALA A 117 4.34 -12.62 29.86
N ARG A 118 3.50 -12.04 30.74
CA ARG A 118 3.86 -11.81 32.13
C ARG A 118 4.15 -13.18 32.73
N GLU A 119 5.43 -13.44 32.92
CA GLU A 119 5.92 -14.50 33.79
C GLU A 119 5.27 -14.34 35.17
N PRO A 120 4.71 -15.39 35.79
CA PRO A 120 4.07 -15.30 37.09
C PRO A 120 5.09 -14.92 38.17
N GLN A 121 5.09 -13.65 38.60
CA GLN A 121 5.85 -13.23 39.77
C GLN A 121 5.23 -13.81 41.04
N ALA A 122 5.98 -14.71 41.68
CA ALA A 122 5.74 -15.20 43.03
C ALA A 122 5.88 -14.06 44.08
N PRO A 123 5.22 -14.14 45.25
CA PRO A 123 4.84 -12.96 46.02
C PRO A 123 5.91 -12.39 46.97
N ALA A 124 6.01 -11.05 46.93
CA ALA A 124 6.24 -10.05 47.98
C ALA A 124 7.45 -10.14 48.95
N LYS A 125 8.28 -9.08 48.88
CA LYS A 125 8.81 -8.37 50.07
C LYS A 125 8.53 -6.87 49.92
N PRO A 126 8.01 -6.17 50.94
CA PRO A 126 7.66 -4.76 50.85
C PRO A 126 8.86 -3.87 51.17
N ALA A 127 9.14 -2.90 50.29
CA ALA A 127 9.91 -1.72 50.62
C ALA A 127 9.24 -0.50 49.97
N GLU A 128 8.76 0.39 50.83
CA GLU A 128 8.13 1.67 50.53
C GLU A 128 9.11 2.64 49.86
N SER A 129 8.64 3.40 48.86
CA SER A 129 8.59 4.87 48.90
C SER A 129 8.64 5.53 47.51
N GLY A 130 7.66 6.43 47.29
CA GLY A 130 7.63 7.50 46.28
C GLY A 130 7.38 7.04 44.84
N THR A 131 6.39 7.52 44.09
CA THR A 131 5.79 8.85 44.06
C THR A 131 4.48 8.73 43.27
N ALA A 132 3.41 9.35 43.77
CA ALA A 132 2.17 9.73 43.09
C ALA A 132 1.73 8.92 41.85
N ARG A 133 0.81 7.97 42.04
CA ARG A 133 -0.12 7.59 40.96
C ARG A 133 -1.53 8.03 41.37
N GLU A 134 -1.86 9.26 41.00
CA GLU A 134 -3.22 9.79 41.03
C GLU A 134 -4.17 8.92 40.18
N PRO A 135 -5.48 8.95 40.48
CA PRO A 135 -6.40 7.83 40.23
C PRO A 135 -7.00 7.83 38.82
N ALA A 136 -7.86 6.82 38.62
CA ALA A 136 -8.71 6.52 37.46
C ALA A 136 -9.23 7.72 36.63
N HIS A 137 -9.42 7.46 35.32
CA HIS A 137 -10.38 8.16 34.46
C HIS A 137 -10.17 9.69 34.33
N SER A 138 -8.95 10.15 34.08
CA SER A 138 -8.74 11.52 33.60
C SER A 138 -9.13 11.62 32.12
N ALA A 139 -10.18 12.41 31.85
CA ALA A 139 -10.51 12.90 30.51
C ALA A 139 -9.24 13.42 29.81
N ASP A 140 -9.09 13.22 28.50
CA ASP A 140 -7.94 13.77 27.76
C ASP A 140 -7.88 15.28 28.08
N PRO A 141 -6.74 15.84 28.50
CA PRO A 141 -6.63 17.26 28.84
C PRO A 141 -7.08 18.19 27.70
N LEU A 142 -7.09 17.68 26.46
CA LEU A 142 -7.57 18.41 25.28
C LEU A 142 -9.09 18.32 25.05
N LEU A 143 -9.83 17.54 25.83
CA LEU A 143 -11.26 17.31 25.60
C LEU A 143 -12.09 18.59 25.75
N ALA A 144 -11.81 19.41 26.78
CA ALA A 144 -12.51 20.68 26.99
C ALA A 144 -12.28 21.65 25.83
N ALA A 145 -11.04 21.77 25.36
CA ALA A 145 -10.69 22.58 24.20
C ALA A 145 -11.31 22.03 22.90
N ALA A 146 -11.34 20.70 22.75
CA ALA A 146 -11.94 20.03 21.60
C ALA A 146 -13.47 20.21 21.55
N ARG A 147 -14.14 20.30 22.70
CA ARG A 147 -15.58 20.63 22.78
C ARG A 147 -15.84 22.05 22.30
N ALA A 148 -15.12 23.03 22.83
CA ALA A 148 -15.26 24.43 22.41
C ALA A 148 -15.03 24.60 20.89
N PHE A 149 -14.03 23.89 20.35
CA PHE A 149 -13.77 23.85 18.91
C PHE A 149 -14.90 23.16 18.13
N ALA A 150 -15.45 22.05 18.62
CA ALA A 150 -16.56 21.37 17.99
C ALA A 150 -17.83 22.25 17.94
N ASP A 151 -18.14 22.95 19.04
CA ASP A 151 -19.28 23.87 19.12
C ASP A 151 -19.13 25.06 18.18
N GLN A 152 -17.90 25.54 17.96
CA GLN A 152 -17.63 26.59 17.00
C GLN A 152 -17.86 26.10 15.56
N ILE A 153 -17.27 24.96 15.19
CA ILE A 153 -17.42 24.38 13.84
C ILE A 153 -18.88 24.01 13.54
N GLN A 154 -19.63 23.53 14.54
CA GLN A 154 -21.04 23.19 14.39
C GLN A 154 -21.91 24.44 14.21
N ARG A 155 -21.60 25.56 14.87
CA ARG A 155 -22.27 26.84 14.61
C ARG A 155 -21.97 27.37 13.20
N ASP A 156 -20.73 27.22 12.73
CA ASP A 156 -20.30 27.77 11.44
C ASP A 156 -20.76 26.91 10.25
N THR A 157 -20.79 25.58 10.41
CA THR A 157 -20.98 24.64 9.28
C THR A 157 -22.18 23.70 9.44
N GLY A 158 -22.84 23.70 10.60
CA GLY A 158 -23.93 22.76 10.93
C GLY A 158 -23.49 21.30 11.09
N LYS A 159 -22.18 21.01 11.03
CA LYS A 159 -21.62 19.65 11.05
C LYS A 159 -20.56 19.51 12.14
N PRO A 160 -20.42 18.30 12.75
CA PRO A 160 -19.36 18.05 13.72
C PRO A 160 -17.97 18.06 13.04
N PRO A 161 -16.89 18.41 13.79
CA PRO A 161 -15.55 18.50 13.23
C PRO A 161 -15.05 17.14 12.72
N SER A 162 -14.46 17.16 11.53
CA SER A 162 -13.82 15.98 10.95
C SER A 162 -12.54 15.61 11.70
N LEU A 163 -12.16 14.33 11.61
CA LEU A 163 -10.95 13.81 12.26
C LEU A 163 -9.68 14.54 11.79
N ARG A 164 -9.65 15.00 10.53
CA ARG A 164 -8.55 15.78 9.95
C ARG A 164 -8.47 17.20 10.52
N GLN A 165 -9.62 17.83 10.81
CA GLN A 165 -9.66 19.16 11.43
C GLN A 165 -9.17 19.11 12.89
N LEU A 166 -9.54 18.06 13.64
CA LEU A 166 -9.03 17.85 15.00
C LEU A 166 -7.50 17.63 15.01
N GLN A 167 -6.96 16.87 14.05
CA GLN A 167 -5.51 16.69 13.90
C GLN A 167 -4.79 18.01 13.59
N ALA A 168 -5.31 18.79 12.65
CA ALA A 168 -4.70 20.04 12.22
C ALA A 168 -4.72 21.10 13.34
N HIS A 169 -5.85 21.22 14.07
CA HIS A 169 -6.02 22.23 15.11
C HIS A 169 -5.17 21.93 16.35
N PHE A 170 -5.18 20.68 16.85
CA PHE A 170 -4.47 20.31 18.07
C PHE A 170 -3.05 19.76 17.83
N ARG A 171 -2.62 19.64 16.55
CA ARG A 171 -1.34 19.01 16.15
C ARG A 171 -1.12 17.63 16.78
N VAL A 172 -2.19 16.86 16.89
CA VAL A 172 -2.18 15.51 17.50
C VAL A 172 -2.23 14.41 16.44
N GLY A 173 -1.63 13.26 16.76
CA GLY A 173 -1.67 12.08 15.90
C GLY A 173 -3.08 11.44 15.78
N GLN A 174 -3.24 10.59 14.76
CA GLN A 174 -4.49 9.88 14.42
C GLN A 174 -5.19 9.23 15.62
N VAL A 175 -4.47 8.43 16.40
CA VAL A 175 -5.02 7.66 17.53
C VAL A 175 -5.58 8.58 18.63
N ARG A 176 -4.95 9.73 18.86
CA ARG A 176 -5.40 10.68 19.87
C ARG A 176 -6.60 11.50 19.37
N ALA A 177 -6.58 11.94 18.11
CA ALA A 177 -7.72 12.59 17.48
C ALA A 177 -8.98 11.70 17.47
N GLN A 178 -8.81 10.39 17.23
CA GLN A 178 -9.90 9.43 17.26
C GLN A 178 -10.48 9.26 18.67
N ARG A 179 -9.63 9.17 19.70
CA ARG A 179 -10.08 9.14 21.11
C ARG A 179 -10.88 10.38 21.48
N ILE A 180 -10.38 11.57 21.13
CA ILE A 180 -11.07 12.84 21.36
C ILE A 180 -12.43 12.83 20.66
N ARG A 181 -12.50 12.38 19.41
CA ARG A 181 -13.77 12.31 18.66
C ARG A 181 -14.77 11.33 19.29
N THR A 182 -14.33 10.16 19.75
CA THR A 182 -15.20 9.20 20.43
C THR A 182 -15.72 9.77 21.76
N GLN A 183 -14.86 10.47 22.52
CA GLN A 183 -15.26 11.11 23.77
C GLN A 183 -16.21 12.30 23.56
N LEU A 184 -16.06 13.04 22.45
CA LEU A 184 -17.02 14.08 22.03
C LEU A 184 -18.38 13.47 21.68
N ALA A 185 -18.40 12.37 20.93
CA ALA A 185 -19.64 11.68 20.56
C ALA A 185 -20.35 11.02 21.75
N ALA A 186 -19.60 10.58 22.76
CA ALA A 186 -20.16 10.02 23.99
C ALA A 186 -20.68 11.09 24.97
N SER A 187 -20.41 12.38 24.72
CA SER A 187 -20.82 13.51 25.58
C SER A 187 -21.90 14.40 24.94
N ALA A 188 -22.38 14.05 23.74
CA ALA A 188 -23.41 14.77 22.99
C ALA A 188 -24.77 14.08 23.15
#